data_AF-A0A2G5EWX1-F1
#
_entry.id   AF-A0A2G5EWX1-F1
#
_cell.length_a   1.000
_cell.length_b   1.000
_cell.length_c   1.000
_cell.angle_alpha   90.00
_cell.angle_beta   90.00
_cell.angle_gamma   90.00
#
_symmetry.space_group_name_H-M   'P 1'
#
loop_
_entity.id
_entity.type
_entity.pdbx_description
1 polymer ?
#
loop_
_entity_poly.entity_id
_entity_poly.type
_entity_poly.pdbx_seq_one_letter_code
_entity_poly.pdbx_strand_id
1 'polypeptide(L)'
;MDPTETIELPKEISRCKNSLELLFKVYPQLNVPGIATDDYLRDRTILSARNDDVSLLNGLAIQNFPEKLQEYLAADKAIEDDERPEDRGNRIANENMHALDPPSLPPFKLQLKEGCPMMLLRNIQPRDGVCNGTRLKVIQFGTRVIEARILTGSHVNDRIFIPRITLEPSDSETPFKMSRRQFPVRLAFAMTINKSQEQSVKFVGIDLQNPVFSHGQLYVAMSRCTSMRRITILLPSENEEKTNNVVYPEVLL
;
A
#
# COMPACT_ATOMS: atom_id res chain seq x y z
N MET A 1 14.64 27.75 11.49
CA MET A 1 15.08 27.20 10.19
C MET A 1 13.84 27.03 9.35
N ASP A 2 13.86 27.48 8.11
CA ASP A 2 12.72 27.33 7.20
C ASP A 2 12.46 25.82 7.02
N PRO A 3 11.30 25.27 7.44
CA PRO A 3 11.06 23.83 7.48
C PRO A 3 10.78 23.22 6.08
N THR A 4 10.87 24.05 5.04
CA THR A 4 10.48 23.76 3.68
C THR A 4 11.68 23.95 2.76
N GLU A 5 12.33 22.85 2.38
CA GLU A 5 13.36 22.88 1.34
C GLU A 5 12.69 22.61 -0.01
N THR A 6 12.77 23.56 -0.92
CA THR A 6 12.21 23.39 -2.27
C THR A 6 13.22 22.72 -3.17
N ILE A 7 12.90 21.53 -3.68
CA ILE A 7 13.77 20.73 -4.55
C ILE A 7 13.32 20.85 -6.00
N GLU A 8 14.22 21.26 -6.89
CA GLU A 8 14.01 21.22 -8.35
C GLU A 8 14.25 19.80 -8.88
N LEU A 9 13.29 19.27 -9.63
CA LEU A 9 13.37 17.93 -10.19
C LEU A 9 14.11 17.93 -11.54
N PRO A 10 15.01 16.96 -11.81
CA PRO A 10 15.70 16.84 -13.09
C PRO A 10 14.72 16.80 -14.28
N LYS A 11 15.06 17.47 -15.38
CA LYS A 11 14.19 17.59 -16.58
C LYS A 11 13.99 16.26 -17.31
N GLU A 12 14.85 15.28 -17.04
CA GLU A 12 14.86 13.95 -17.65
C GLU A 12 13.79 13.01 -17.05
N ILE A 13 13.18 13.39 -15.93
CA ILE A 13 12.14 12.60 -15.27
C ILE A 13 10.80 12.83 -15.96
N SER A 14 10.09 11.73 -16.30
CA SER A 14 8.76 11.83 -16.90
C SER A 14 7.76 12.40 -15.89
N ARG A 15 6.88 13.30 -16.33
CA ARG A 15 5.81 13.87 -15.49
C ARG A 15 4.44 13.38 -15.93
N CYS A 16 3.51 13.28 -14.99
CA CYS A 16 2.11 12.94 -15.23
C CYS A 16 1.19 14.07 -14.76
N LYS A 17 0.01 14.12 -15.37
CA LYS A 17 -1.02 15.13 -15.11
C LYS A 17 -2.01 14.69 -14.03
N ASN A 18 -2.23 13.39 -13.89
CA ASN A 18 -3.15 12.81 -12.93
C ASN A 18 -2.76 11.37 -12.55
N SER A 19 -3.42 10.83 -11.54
CA SER A 19 -3.16 9.50 -10.98
C SER A 19 -3.41 8.37 -11.99
N LEU A 20 -4.32 8.55 -12.96
CA LEU A 20 -4.60 7.55 -14.00
C LEU A 20 -3.46 7.47 -15.02
N GLU A 21 -2.93 8.63 -15.43
CA GLU A 21 -1.75 8.68 -16.28
C GLU A 21 -0.53 8.10 -15.57
N LEU A 22 -0.33 8.42 -14.29
CA LEU A 22 0.73 7.83 -13.46
C LEU A 22 0.61 6.30 -13.43
N LEU A 23 -0.61 5.79 -13.18
CA LEU A 23 -0.90 4.37 -13.17
C LEU A 23 -0.49 3.70 -14.48
N PHE A 24 -0.91 4.23 -15.63
CA PHE A 24 -0.62 3.61 -16.92
C PHE A 24 0.79 3.85 -17.45
N LYS A 25 1.51 4.89 -16.99
CA LYS A 25 2.95 5.01 -17.28
C LYS A 25 3.77 3.97 -16.52
N VAL A 26 3.43 3.71 -15.27
CA VAL A 26 4.12 2.69 -14.47
C VAL A 26 3.69 1.29 -14.88
N TYR A 27 2.39 1.09 -15.09
CA TYR A 27 1.76 -0.16 -15.49
C TYR A 27 1.08 -0.03 -16.88
N PRO A 28 1.85 -0.02 -17.98
CA PRO A 28 1.30 0.03 -19.33
C PRO A 28 0.37 -1.15 -19.63
N GLN A 29 -0.81 -0.87 -20.17
CA GLN A 29 -1.82 -1.88 -20.53
C GLN A 29 -2.26 -2.73 -19.33
N LEU A 30 -2.29 -2.15 -18.13
CA LEU A 30 -2.77 -2.83 -16.91
C LEU A 30 -4.16 -3.45 -17.08
N ASN A 31 -4.99 -2.87 -17.96
CA ASN A 31 -6.36 -3.27 -18.26
C ASN A 31 -6.50 -4.36 -19.33
N VAL A 32 -5.39 -4.89 -19.85
CA VAL A 32 -5.40 -5.96 -20.85
C VAL A 32 -5.11 -7.31 -20.17
N PRO A 33 -6.01 -8.31 -20.30
CA PRO A 33 -5.80 -9.63 -19.73
C PRO A 33 -4.44 -10.23 -20.13
N GLY A 34 -3.77 -10.88 -19.17
CA GLY A 34 -2.50 -11.58 -19.41
C GLY A 34 -1.23 -10.71 -19.43
N ILE A 35 -1.34 -9.37 -19.49
CA ILE A 35 -0.15 -8.49 -19.46
C ILE A 35 0.55 -8.48 -18.10
N ALA A 36 -0.21 -8.56 -17.01
CA ALA A 36 0.31 -8.50 -15.64
C ALA A 36 1.01 -9.82 -15.20
N THR A 37 2.12 -10.15 -15.86
CA THR A 37 3.00 -11.26 -15.50
C THR A 37 3.73 -11.02 -14.16
N ASP A 38 4.42 -12.05 -13.67
CA ASP A 38 5.11 -11.98 -12.38
C ASP A 38 6.26 -10.97 -12.42
N ASP A 39 7.08 -11.01 -13.48
CA ASP A 39 8.14 -10.01 -13.71
C ASP A 39 7.54 -8.62 -13.90
N TYR A 40 6.40 -8.52 -14.58
CA TYR A 40 5.73 -7.25 -14.81
C TYR A 40 5.40 -6.55 -13.48
N LEU A 41 4.77 -7.28 -12.55
CA LEU A 41 4.37 -6.76 -11.24
C LEU A 41 5.57 -6.58 -10.29
N ARG A 42 6.57 -7.46 -10.38
CA ARG A 42 7.80 -7.37 -9.58
C ARG A 42 8.58 -6.08 -9.87
N ASP A 43 8.71 -5.75 -11.15
CA ASP A 43 9.59 -4.68 -11.62
C ASP A 43 8.96 -3.29 -11.52
N ARG A 44 7.70 -3.17 -11.07
CA ARG A 44 6.91 -1.94 -11.07
C ARG A 44 6.32 -1.65 -9.70
N THR A 45 6.31 -0.37 -9.32
CA THR A 45 5.55 0.11 -8.17
C THR A 45 5.23 1.60 -8.30
N ILE A 46 4.17 2.04 -7.64
CA ILE A 46 3.91 3.45 -7.36
C ILE A 46 4.20 3.71 -5.88
N LEU A 47 4.79 4.86 -5.58
CA LEU A 47 5.15 5.29 -4.24
C LEU A 47 4.41 6.57 -3.91
N SER A 48 3.87 6.67 -2.70
CA SER A 48 3.35 7.92 -2.16
C SER A 48 3.78 8.09 -0.70
N ALA A 49 3.71 9.31 -0.18
CA ALA A 49 4.08 9.58 1.20
C ALA A 49 3.00 9.08 2.18
N ARG A 50 1.71 9.24 1.85
CA ARG A 50 0.58 8.98 2.75
C ARG A 50 -0.13 7.66 2.42
N ASN A 51 -0.70 7.03 3.45
CA ASN A 51 -1.48 5.80 3.27
C ASN A 51 -2.77 6.04 2.46
N ASP A 52 -3.43 7.18 2.65
CA ASP A 52 -4.68 7.50 1.94
C ASP A 52 -4.47 7.61 0.43
N ASP A 53 -3.37 8.25 0.01
CA ASP A 53 -2.95 8.36 -1.40
C ASP A 53 -2.66 6.97 -1.99
N VAL A 54 -1.98 6.10 -1.21
CA VAL A 54 -1.74 4.70 -1.58
C VAL A 54 -3.05 3.93 -1.75
N SER A 55 -4.02 4.14 -0.86
CA SER A 55 -5.34 3.52 -0.95
C SER A 55 -6.10 3.97 -2.19
N LEU A 56 -6.06 5.28 -2.51
CA LEU A 56 -6.65 5.84 -3.73
C LEU A 56 -6.03 5.23 -5.00
N LEU A 57 -4.70 5.19 -5.09
CA LEU A 57 -3.97 4.64 -6.24
C LEU A 57 -4.23 3.14 -6.41
N ASN A 58 -4.25 2.37 -5.33
CA ASN A 58 -4.59 0.94 -5.38
C ASN A 58 -6.05 0.72 -5.77
N GLY A 59 -6.98 1.56 -5.31
CA GLY A 59 -8.38 1.56 -5.72
C GLY A 59 -8.54 1.80 -7.23
N LEU A 60 -7.80 2.78 -7.77
CA LEU A 60 -7.78 3.06 -9.20
C LEU A 60 -7.21 1.87 -10.00
N ALA A 61 -6.12 1.27 -9.51
CA ALA A 61 -5.48 0.13 -10.16
C ALA A 61 -6.40 -1.09 -10.23
N ILE A 62 -7.07 -1.44 -9.12
CA ILE A 62 -7.95 -2.63 -9.09
C ILE A 62 -9.20 -2.44 -9.94
N GLN A 63 -9.74 -1.22 -10.03
CA GLN A 63 -10.85 -0.89 -10.92
C GLN A 63 -10.48 -1.13 -12.39
N ASN A 64 -9.26 -0.76 -12.78
CA ASN A 64 -8.77 -0.91 -14.15
C ASN A 64 -8.18 -2.31 -14.46
N PHE A 65 -7.99 -3.17 -13.47
CA PHE A 65 -7.41 -4.51 -13.68
C PHE A 65 -8.43 -5.47 -14.35
N PRO A 66 -8.04 -6.29 -15.35
CA PRO A 66 -8.96 -6.96 -16.27
C PRO A 66 -9.76 -8.15 -15.71
N GLU A 67 -9.53 -8.55 -14.45
CA GLU A 67 -10.14 -9.76 -13.91
C GLU A 67 -11.39 -9.50 -13.07
N LYS A 68 -12.12 -10.57 -12.75
CA LYS A 68 -13.34 -10.49 -11.92
C LYS A 68 -12.98 -10.09 -10.49
N LEU A 69 -13.71 -9.10 -9.96
CA LEU A 69 -13.58 -8.65 -8.58
C LEU A 69 -14.06 -9.73 -7.60
N GLN A 70 -13.21 -10.08 -6.65
CA GLN A 70 -13.53 -10.90 -5.48
C GLN A 70 -13.51 -10.01 -4.23
N GLU A 71 -14.55 -10.10 -3.43
CA GLU A 71 -14.70 -9.34 -2.19
C GLU A 71 -14.70 -10.27 -0.97
N TYR A 72 -14.05 -9.84 0.09
CA TYR A 72 -14.02 -10.49 1.39
C TYR A 72 -14.33 -9.47 2.49
N LEU A 73 -15.45 -9.66 3.17
CA LEU A 73 -15.78 -8.87 4.36
C LEU A 73 -15.02 -9.39 5.58
N ALA A 74 -14.52 -8.47 6.39
CA ALA A 74 -13.88 -8.76 7.66
C ALA A 74 -14.93 -9.04 8.75
N ALA A 75 -14.49 -9.60 9.87
CA ALA A 75 -15.28 -9.66 11.10
C ALA A 75 -14.59 -8.81 12.16
N ASP A 76 -15.23 -7.69 12.53
CA ASP A 76 -14.72 -6.74 13.51
C ASP A 76 -15.34 -7.03 14.89
N LYS A 77 -14.55 -6.84 15.95
CA LYS A 77 -14.98 -7.00 17.33
C LYS A 77 -14.38 -5.91 18.20
N ALA A 78 -15.22 -5.16 18.92
CA ALA A 78 -14.76 -4.24 19.95
C ALA A 78 -14.17 -5.04 21.12
N ILE A 79 -13.04 -4.59 21.65
CA ILE A 79 -12.44 -5.15 22.86
C ILE A 79 -12.86 -4.22 23.98
N GLU A 80 -13.82 -4.68 24.80
CA GLU A 80 -14.21 -3.98 26.01
C GLU A 80 -13.04 -4.08 27.01
N ASP A 81 -12.58 -2.95 27.54
CA ASP A 81 -11.75 -2.97 28.75
C ASP A 81 -12.60 -3.49 29.93
N ASP A 82 -11.96 -4.04 30.97
CA ASP A 82 -12.61 -4.51 32.23
C ASP A 82 -13.23 -3.34 33.04
N GLU A 83 -13.84 -2.37 32.37
CA GLU A 83 -14.55 -1.26 32.98
C GLU A 83 -15.91 -1.71 33.51
N ARG A 84 -16.25 -1.16 34.67
CA ARG A 84 -17.50 -1.47 35.37
C ARG A 84 -18.69 -1.19 34.43
N PRO A 85 -19.76 -2.00 34.45
CA PRO A 85 -20.93 -1.83 33.58
C PRO A 85 -21.57 -0.44 33.57
N GLU A 86 -21.31 0.34 34.61
CA GLU A 86 -21.86 1.66 34.92
C GLU A 86 -21.14 2.79 34.16
N ASP A 87 -19.90 2.58 33.72
CA ASP A 87 -19.09 3.50 32.89
C ASP A 87 -19.12 3.12 31.39
N ARG A 88 -19.86 2.06 31.02
CA ARG A 88 -20.07 1.65 29.63
C ARG A 88 -20.93 2.68 28.92
N GLY A 89 -20.30 3.74 28.40
CA GLY A 89 -20.92 4.67 27.46
C GLY A 89 -21.56 3.93 26.27
N ASN A 90 -22.22 4.67 25.39
CA ASN A 90 -22.89 4.12 24.21
C ASN A 90 -22.02 3.09 23.49
N ARG A 91 -22.50 1.83 23.40
CA ARG A 91 -21.85 0.75 22.65
C ARG A 91 -21.43 1.27 21.28
N ILE A 92 -20.15 1.13 20.94
CA ILE A 92 -19.62 1.56 19.65
C ILE A 92 -20.42 0.89 18.54
N ALA A 93 -21.05 1.67 17.66
CA ALA A 93 -21.78 1.15 16.53
C ALA A 93 -20.83 0.44 15.56
N ASN A 94 -21.21 -0.76 15.08
CA ASN A 94 -20.40 -1.56 14.16
C ASN A 94 -19.97 -0.77 12.91
N GLU A 95 -20.80 0.14 12.43
CA GLU A 95 -20.53 0.99 11.27
C GLU A 95 -19.29 1.88 11.48
N ASN A 96 -19.08 2.38 12.70
CA ASN A 96 -17.90 3.17 13.04
C ASN A 96 -16.62 2.33 12.98
N MET A 97 -16.70 1.03 13.29
CA MET A 97 -15.56 0.10 13.20
C MET A 97 -15.21 -0.24 11.75
N HIS A 98 -16.24 -0.47 10.92
CA HIS A 98 -16.06 -0.84 9.52
C HIS A 98 -15.42 0.28 8.69
N ALA A 99 -15.62 1.54 9.09
CA ALA A 99 -15.03 2.72 8.45
C ALA A 99 -13.53 2.91 8.76
N LEU A 100 -13.00 2.25 9.81
CA LEU A 100 -11.60 2.37 10.18
C LEU A 100 -10.70 1.55 9.23
N ASP A 101 -9.68 2.21 8.68
CA ASP A 101 -8.65 1.61 7.80
C ASP A 101 -7.20 1.90 8.28
N PRO A 102 -6.87 1.64 9.56
CA PRO A 102 -5.53 1.94 10.08
C PRO A 102 -4.46 1.12 9.35
N PRO A 103 -3.24 1.64 9.18
CA PRO A 103 -2.18 0.99 8.39
C PRO A 103 -1.84 -0.44 8.81
N SER A 104 -2.00 -0.75 10.10
CA SER A 104 -1.73 -2.06 10.66
C SER A 104 -2.82 -3.11 10.41
N LEU A 105 -4.01 -2.72 9.95
CA LEU A 105 -5.13 -3.62 9.66
C LEU A 105 -5.40 -3.72 8.16
N PRO A 106 -5.85 -4.89 7.67
CA PRO A 106 -6.44 -4.98 6.34
C PRO A 106 -7.76 -4.20 6.30
N PRO A 107 -8.19 -3.73 5.11
CA PRO A 107 -9.47 -3.06 4.96
C PRO A 107 -10.63 -3.98 5.37
N PHE A 108 -11.68 -3.40 5.94
CA PHE A 108 -12.90 -4.14 6.29
C PHE A 108 -13.45 -4.87 5.07
N LYS A 109 -13.51 -4.15 3.94
CA LYS A 109 -13.89 -4.67 2.63
C LYS A 109 -12.63 -4.88 1.80
N LEU A 110 -12.12 -6.11 1.78
CA LEU A 110 -10.95 -6.47 0.98
C LEU A 110 -11.39 -6.86 -0.44
N GLN A 111 -11.03 -6.02 -1.41
CA GLN A 111 -11.35 -6.19 -2.82
C GLN A 111 -10.10 -6.55 -3.61
N LEU A 112 -10.10 -7.74 -4.21
CA LEU A 112 -8.96 -8.29 -4.95
C LEU A 112 -9.41 -8.85 -6.29
N LYS A 113 -8.46 -9.11 -7.16
CA LYS A 113 -8.65 -9.74 -8.47
C LYS A 113 -7.58 -10.80 -8.67
N GLU A 114 -7.88 -11.87 -9.40
CA GLU A 114 -6.86 -12.88 -9.68
C GLU A 114 -5.69 -12.22 -10.43
N GLY A 115 -4.46 -12.60 -10.12
CA GLY A 115 -3.28 -12.02 -10.74
C GLY A 115 -2.87 -10.62 -10.25
N CYS A 116 -3.63 -9.95 -9.38
CA CYS A 116 -3.21 -8.66 -8.84
C CYS A 116 -2.09 -8.80 -7.79
N PRO A 117 -1.22 -7.79 -7.62
CA PRO A 117 -0.24 -7.75 -6.54
C PRO A 117 -0.89 -7.37 -5.21
N MET A 118 -0.48 -8.05 -4.14
CA MET A 118 -0.82 -7.73 -2.77
C MET A 118 0.43 -7.82 -1.88
N MET A 119 0.35 -7.27 -0.67
CA MET A 119 1.46 -7.24 0.29
C MET A 119 0.96 -7.75 1.64
N LEU A 120 1.77 -8.60 2.29
CA LEU A 120 1.49 -9.10 3.64
C LEU A 120 1.69 -8.00 4.70
N LEU A 121 0.82 -8.00 5.71
CA LEU A 121 0.83 -7.04 6.82
C LEU A 121 1.42 -7.61 8.12
N ARG A 122 1.69 -8.92 8.16
CA ARG A 122 2.20 -9.61 9.36
C ARG A 122 3.18 -10.70 9.00
N ASN A 123 4.03 -11.00 9.98
CA ASN A 123 4.88 -12.16 9.98
C ASN A 123 4.04 -13.40 10.29
N ILE A 124 4.00 -14.34 9.34
CA ILE A 124 3.33 -15.63 9.52
C ILE A 124 4.40 -16.72 9.62
N GLN A 125 5.31 -16.75 8.65
CA GLN A 125 6.40 -17.73 8.58
C GLN A 125 7.63 -17.09 7.93
N PRO A 126 8.38 -16.25 8.68
CA PRO A 126 9.50 -15.47 8.12
C PRO A 126 10.61 -16.31 7.50
N ARG A 127 10.83 -17.53 8.01
CA ARG A 127 11.84 -18.46 7.50
C ARG A 127 11.57 -18.88 6.05
N ASP A 128 10.32 -18.80 5.61
CA ASP A 128 9.88 -19.18 4.26
C ASP A 128 9.41 -17.96 3.45
N GLY A 129 9.90 -16.76 3.82
CA GLY A 129 9.58 -15.52 3.11
C GLY A 129 8.17 -14.97 3.35
N VAL A 130 7.38 -15.56 4.24
CA VAL A 130 6.01 -15.12 4.57
C VAL A 130 6.04 -14.12 5.73
N CYS A 131 6.60 -12.93 5.45
CA CYS A 131 6.77 -11.84 6.40
C CYS A 131 6.03 -10.56 5.98
N ASN A 132 5.96 -9.60 6.92
CA ASN A 132 5.41 -8.27 6.66
C ASN A 132 6.19 -7.59 5.52
N GLY A 133 5.49 -7.02 4.56
CA GLY A 133 6.09 -6.37 3.40
C GLY A 133 6.34 -7.29 2.19
N THR A 134 6.25 -8.62 2.35
CA THR A 134 6.40 -9.54 1.21
C THR A 134 5.32 -9.25 0.17
N ARG A 135 5.74 -8.93 -1.06
CA ARG A 135 4.87 -8.76 -2.22
C ARG A 135 4.52 -10.12 -2.82
N LEU A 136 3.25 -10.28 -3.11
CA LEU A 136 2.67 -11.51 -3.60
C LEU A 136 1.80 -11.23 -4.82
N LYS A 137 1.62 -12.22 -5.69
CA LYS A 137 0.59 -12.22 -6.73
C LYS A 137 -0.51 -13.19 -6.34
N VAL A 138 -1.77 -12.77 -6.44
CA VAL A 138 -2.91 -13.66 -6.24
C VAL A 138 -2.92 -14.72 -7.35
N ILE A 139 -2.98 -16.00 -6.97
CA ILE A 139 -3.11 -17.12 -7.92
C ILE A 139 -4.55 -17.58 -7.99
N GLN A 140 -5.21 -17.79 -6.85
CA GLN A 140 -6.61 -18.18 -6.82
C GLN A 140 -7.26 -17.86 -5.47
N PHE A 141 -8.57 -17.72 -5.49
CA PHE A 141 -9.39 -17.42 -4.33
C PHE A 141 -10.07 -18.69 -3.80
N GLY A 142 -9.88 -18.97 -2.51
CA GLY A 142 -10.67 -19.94 -1.76
C GLY A 142 -11.59 -19.24 -0.76
N THR A 143 -12.52 -20.00 -0.18
CA THR A 143 -13.44 -19.45 0.85
C THR A 143 -12.67 -19.04 2.12
N ARG A 144 -11.64 -19.81 2.50
CA ARG A 144 -10.91 -19.65 3.78
C ARG A 144 -9.43 -19.30 3.62
N VAL A 145 -8.90 -19.45 2.42
CA VAL A 145 -7.49 -19.23 2.08
C VAL A 145 -7.38 -18.50 0.75
N ILE A 146 -6.34 -17.70 0.58
CA ILE A 146 -5.91 -17.16 -0.71
C ILE A 146 -4.62 -17.88 -1.08
N GLU A 147 -4.57 -18.49 -2.28
CA GLU A 147 -3.31 -18.98 -2.82
C GLU A 147 -2.59 -17.81 -3.49
N ALA A 148 -1.31 -17.65 -3.17
CA ALA A 148 -0.50 -16.58 -3.69
C ALA A 148 0.91 -17.06 -4.03
N ARG A 149 1.57 -16.32 -4.92
CA ARG A 149 2.97 -16.55 -5.28
C ARG A 149 3.83 -15.40 -4.80
N ILE A 150 4.98 -15.69 -4.20
CA ILE A 150 5.94 -14.68 -3.78
C ILE A 150 6.60 -14.03 -5.00
N LEU A 151 6.58 -12.70 -5.06
CA LEU A 151 7.11 -11.93 -6.20
C LEU A 151 8.58 -11.51 -6.03
N THR A 152 9.08 -11.40 -4.79
CA THR A 152 10.38 -10.79 -4.48
C THR A 152 11.08 -11.52 -3.34
N GLY A 153 12.41 -11.41 -3.27
CA GLY A 153 13.22 -11.97 -2.18
C GLY A 153 13.75 -13.38 -2.47
N SER A 154 14.31 -14.03 -1.45
CA SER A 154 14.94 -15.36 -1.57
C SER A 154 13.96 -16.49 -1.90
N HIS A 155 12.66 -16.27 -1.63
CA HIS A 155 11.58 -17.24 -1.85
C HIS A 155 10.73 -16.92 -3.09
N VAL A 156 11.29 -16.19 -4.06
CA VAL A 156 10.56 -15.82 -5.29
C VAL A 156 10.03 -17.07 -6.00
N ASN A 157 8.79 -16.98 -6.49
CA ASN A 157 8.01 -18.05 -7.14
C ASN A 157 7.43 -19.13 -6.22
N ASP A 158 7.75 -19.15 -4.93
CA ASP A 158 7.11 -20.06 -3.98
C ASP A 158 5.61 -19.78 -3.89
N ARG A 159 4.82 -20.86 -3.85
CA ARG A 159 3.36 -20.80 -3.65
C ARG A 159 3.05 -20.94 -2.16
N ILE A 160 2.21 -20.05 -1.67
CA ILE A 160 1.81 -19.99 -0.27
C ILE A 160 0.28 -19.88 -0.14
N PHE A 161 -0.24 -20.31 1.00
CA PHE A 161 -1.64 -20.18 1.35
C PHE A 161 -1.78 -19.21 2.52
N ILE A 162 -2.57 -18.16 2.31
CA ILE A 162 -2.77 -17.11 3.30
C ILE A 162 -4.13 -17.34 3.96
N PRO A 163 -4.19 -17.69 5.25
CA PRO A 163 -5.45 -17.79 5.98
C PRO A 163 -5.90 -16.42 6.49
N ARG A 164 -7.16 -16.34 6.91
CA ARG A 164 -7.64 -15.22 7.74
C ARG A 164 -7.08 -15.33 9.15
N ILE A 165 -6.57 -14.24 9.69
CA ILE A 165 -6.10 -14.14 11.07
C ILE A 165 -6.80 -12.98 11.78
N THR A 166 -6.84 -13.03 13.11
CA THR A 166 -7.30 -11.90 13.92
C THR A 166 -6.13 -10.95 14.13
N LEU A 167 -6.37 -9.67 13.88
CA LEU A 167 -5.40 -8.60 13.98
C LEU A 167 -5.93 -7.53 14.92
N GLU A 168 -5.05 -7.00 15.76
CA GLU A 168 -5.32 -5.85 16.60
C GLU A 168 -4.46 -4.68 16.10
N PRO A 169 -5.03 -3.47 15.97
CA PRO A 169 -4.27 -2.27 15.70
C PRO A 169 -3.46 -1.88 16.93
N SER A 170 -2.50 -0.98 16.74
CA SER A 170 -1.76 -0.38 17.86
C SER A 170 -2.68 0.57 18.62
N ASP A 171 -2.47 0.76 19.94
CA ASP A 171 -3.36 1.54 20.81
C ASP A 171 -3.63 2.98 20.34
N SER A 172 -2.74 3.56 19.53
CA SER A 172 -2.87 4.92 18.98
C SER A 172 -3.50 5.00 17.59
N GLU A 173 -3.73 3.88 16.90
CA GLU A 173 -4.22 3.87 15.52
C GLU A 173 -5.74 3.91 15.42
N THR A 174 -6.46 3.57 16.49
CA THR A 174 -7.93 3.55 16.53
C THR A 174 -8.46 4.26 17.77
N PRO A 175 -9.63 4.92 17.70
CA PRO A 175 -10.19 5.67 18.83
C PRO A 175 -10.67 4.78 19.99
N PHE A 176 -10.67 3.46 19.80
CA PHE A 176 -11.04 2.44 20.78
C PHE A 176 -10.32 1.12 20.45
N LYS A 177 -10.22 0.21 21.42
CA LYS A 177 -9.64 -1.11 21.21
C LYS A 177 -10.57 -1.99 20.39
N MET A 178 -10.02 -2.61 19.34
CA MET A 178 -10.75 -3.51 18.48
C MET A 178 -9.85 -4.60 17.90
N SER A 179 -10.47 -5.66 17.41
CA SER A 179 -9.81 -6.67 16.59
C SER A 179 -10.56 -6.84 15.27
N ARG A 180 -9.82 -7.15 14.22
CA ARG A 180 -10.34 -7.44 12.87
C ARG A 180 -9.85 -8.80 12.42
N ARG A 181 -10.78 -9.71 12.11
CA ARG A 181 -10.46 -11.01 11.49
C ARG A 181 -10.60 -10.95 9.98
N GLN A 182 -9.47 -11.01 9.28
CA GLN A 182 -9.39 -10.89 7.83
C GLN A 182 -8.08 -11.51 7.30
N PHE A 183 -7.94 -11.66 5.98
CA PHE A 183 -6.65 -11.94 5.37
C PHE A 183 -5.67 -10.79 5.67
N PRO A 184 -4.44 -11.06 6.17
CA PRO A 184 -3.49 -10.04 6.56
C PRO A 184 -2.77 -9.45 5.35
N VAL A 185 -3.52 -8.95 4.36
CA VAL A 185 -3.00 -8.43 3.09
C VAL A 185 -3.67 -7.12 2.68
N ARG A 186 -2.95 -6.32 1.90
CA ARG A 186 -3.46 -5.14 1.18
C ARG A 186 -3.00 -5.18 -0.28
N LEU A 187 -3.72 -4.48 -1.16
CA LEU A 187 -3.28 -4.29 -2.55
C LEU A 187 -1.90 -3.60 -2.60
N ALA A 188 -1.10 -3.95 -3.60
CA ALA A 188 0.30 -3.54 -3.68
C ALA A 188 0.74 -3.11 -5.10
N PHE A 189 -0.14 -2.41 -5.82
CA PHE A 189 0.26 -1.64 -6.99
C PHE A 189 1.00 -0.36 -6.57
N ALA A 190 0.51 0.25 -5.50
CA ALA A 190 1.12 1.36 -4.80
C ALA A 190 1.48 0.97 -3.35
N MET A 191 2.49 1.61 -2.78
CA MET A 191 2.87 1.49 -1.37
C MET A 191 3.46 2.80 -0.86
N THR A 192 3.61 2.94 0.46
CA THR A 192 4.24 4.14 1.00
C THR A 192 5.75 4.13 0.75
N ILE A 193 6.36 5.31 0.62
CA ILE A 193 7.81 5.46 0.47
C ILE A 193 8.56 4.72 1.60
N ASN A 194 8.07 4.84 2.84
CA ASN A 194 8.65 4.16 3.99
C ASN A 194 8.63 2.62 3.84
N LYS A 195 7.55 2.05 3.27
CA LYS A 195 7.44 0.60 3.01
C LYS A 195 8.28 0.11 1.83
N SER A 196 8.72 1.01 0.97
CA SER A 196 9.62 0.71 -0.16
C SER A 196 11.11 0.69 0.22
N GLN A 197 11.43 1.02 1.48
CA GLN A 197 12.79 0.85 1.99
C GLN A 197 13.23 -0.61 1.74
N GLU A 198 14.46 -0.79 1.25
CA GLU A 198 15.03 -2.09 0.85
C GLU A 198 14.45 -2.79 -0.40
N GLN A 199 13.45 -2.22 -1.10
CA GLN A 199 12.95 -2.77 -2.36
C GLN A 199 13.53 -2.04 -3.58
N SER A 200 14.21 -2.76 -4.47
CA SER A 200 14.65 -2.23 -5.77
C SER A 200 13.68 -2.65 -6.87
N VAL A 201 13.23 -1.70 -7.69
CA VAL A 201 12.33 -1.94 -8.82
C VAL A 201 12.84 -1.26 -10.08
N LYS A 202 12.40 -1.70 -11.26
CA LYS A 202 12.87 -1.13 -12.53
C LYS A 202 12.09 0.11 -12.94
N PHE A 203 10.83 0.22 -12.55
CA PHE A 203 9.93 1.32 -12.92
C PHE A 203 9.22 1.83 -11.67
N VAL A 204 9.31 3.14 -11.43
CA VAL A 204 8.76 3.78 -10.24
C VAL A 204 7.88 4.95 -10.66
N GLY A 205 6.64 4.94 -10.20
CA GLY A 205 5.83 6.16 -10.10
C GLY A 205 6.01 6.77 -8.72
N ILE A 206 6.17 8.08 -8.64
CA ILE A 206 6.20 8.80 -7.36
C ILE A 206 5.06 9.81 -7.39
N ASP A 207 4.11 9.64 -6.49
CA ASP A 207 3.05 10.58 -6.24
C ASP A 207 3.49 11.58 -5.17
N LEU A 208 3.56 12.85 -5.57
CA LEU A 208 3.94 13.99 -4.75
C LEU A 208 2.84 15.07 -4.74
N GLN A 209 1.59 14.71 -5.05
CA GLN A 209 0.46 15.65 -4.91
C GLN A 209 0.32 16.17 -3.47
N ASN A 210 0.71 15.33 -2.50
CA ASN A 210 1.00 15.76 -1.14
C ASN A 210 2.53 15.78 -0.93
N PRO A 211 3.09 16.84 -0.32
CA PRO A 211 4.52 16.92 -0.09
C PRO A 211 5.00 15.79 0.84
N VAL A 212 6.25 15.37 0.63
CA VAL A 212 6.94 14.46 1.55
C VAL A 212 7.14 15.16 2.89
N PHE A 213 6.99 14.41 3.98
CA PHE A 213 6.90 14.96 5.33
C PHE A 213 8.10 14.57 6.22
N SER A 214 9.13 13.94 5.66
CA SER A 214 10.37 13.68 6.40
C SER A 214 11.61 13.79 5.53
N HIS A 215 12.71 14.16 6.17
CA HIS A 215 13.99 14.36 5.52
C HIS A 215 14.45 13.06 4.83
N GLY A 216 14.83 13.16 3.55
CA GLY A 216 15.31 12.02 2.78
C GLY A 216 14.25 11.11 2.16
N GLN A 217 12.94 11.31 2.40
CA GLN A 217 11.90 10.48 1.77
C GLN A 217 11.92 10.55 0.24
N LEU A 218 12.07 11.75 -0.33
CA LEU A 218 12.17 11.91 -1.78
C LEU A 218 13.41 11.20 -2.34
N TYR A 219 14.54 11.25 -1.63
CA TYR A 219 15.75 10.53 -2.00
C TYR A 219 15.57 9.01 -1.92
N VAL A 220 14.90 8.52 -0.86
CA VAL A 220 14.53 7.10 -0.74
C VAL A 220 13.68 6.69 -1.94
N ALA A 221 12.64 7.46 -2.29
CA ALA A 221 11.77 7.16 -3.42
C ALA A 221 12.52 7.13 -4.75
N MET A 222 13.35 8.13 -5.04
CA MET A 222 14.13 8.20 -6.29
C MET A 222 15.19 7.10 -6.38
N SER A 223 15.83 6.74 -5.26
CA SER A 223 16.84 5.67 -5.21
C SER A 223 16.27 4.26 -5.43
N ARG A 224 14.94 4.08 -5.43
CA ARG A 224 14.33 2.76 -5.70
C ARG A 224 14.51 2.31 -7.15
N CYS A 225 14.81 3.23 -8.06
CA CYS A 225 15.03 2.97 -9.47
C CYS A 225 16.47 3.29 -9.87
N THR A 226 17.10 2.41 -10.65
CA THR A 226 18.47 2.60 -11.12
C THR A 226 18.60 3.61 -12.27
N SER A 227 17.49 4.00 -12.91
CA SER A 227 17.49 4.92 -14.05
C SER A 227 16.39 5.97 -13.93
N MET A 228 16.78 7.25 -13.96
CA MET A 228 15.83 8.38 -13.93
C MET A 228 14.79 8.34 -15.04
N ARG A 229 15.13 7.76 -16.21
CA ARG A 229 14.19 7.60 -17.34
C ARG A 229 13.03 6.65 -17.06
N ARG A 230 13.15 5.84 -16.01
CA ARG A 230 12.10 4.90 -15.55
C ARG A 230 11.41 5.39 -14.28
N ILE A 231 11.66 6.63 -13.90
CA ILE A 231 10.93 7.34 -12.85
C ILE A 231 9.89 8.21 -13.53
N THR A 232 8.67 8.17 -13.01
CA THR A 232 7.57 9.04 -13.39
C THR A 232 7.06 9.75 -12.15
N ILE A 233 6.85 11.06 -12.21
CA ILE A 233 6.42 11.87 -11.07
C ILE A 233 5.06 12.51 -11.35
N LEU A 234 4.17 12.49 -10.36
CA LEU A 234 2.94 13.27 -10.33
C LEU A 234 3.08 14.39 -9.29
N LEU A 235 2.81 15.62 -9.70
CA LEU A 235 2.89 16.83 -8.87
C LEU A 235 1.49 17.41 -8.62
N PRO A 236 1.32 18.30 -7.63
CA PRO A 236 0.04 18.97 -7.35
C PRO A 236 -0.54 19.73 -8.54
N SER A 237 0.34 20.29 -9.39
CA SER A 237 -0.03 21.08 -10.56
C SER A 237 0.90 20.79 -11.74
N GLU A 238 0.37 20.84 -12.97
CA GLU A 238 1.14 20.63 -14.21
C GLU A 238 2.27 21.66 -14.41
N ASN A 239 2.12 22.85 -13.81
CA ASN A 239 3.06 23.96 -13.95
C ASN A 239 4.15 23.97 -12.85
N GLU A 240 4.08 23.05 -11.89
CA GLU A 240 5.10 22.97 -10.85
C GLU A 240 6.32 22.19 -11.35
N GLU A 241 7.51 22.78 -11.19
CA GLU A 241 8.79 22.12 -11.43
C GLU A 241 9.50 21.72 -10.13
N LYS A 242 8.87 22.04 -9.01
CA LYS A 242 9.43 22.01 -7.68
C LYS A 242 8.52 21.19 -6.77
N THR A 243 9.12 20.45 -5.86
CA THR A 243 8.39 19.81 -4.77
C THR A 243 8.95 20.32 -3.45
N ASN A 244 8.06 20.48 -2.48
CA ASN A 244 8.44 20.88 -1.13
C ASN A 244 8.81 19.63 -0.34
N ASN A 245 10.05 19.59 0.14
CA ASN A 245 10.47 18.66 1.17
C ASN A 245 10.16 19.31 2.52
N VAL A 246 9.07 18.89 3.15
CA VAL A 246 8.66 19.40 4.45
C VAL A 246 9.22 18.46 5.50
N VAL A 247 10.09 18.95 6.38
CA VAL A 247 10.58 18.13 7.51
C VAL A 247 9.72 18.44 8.72
N TYR A 248 8.88 17.50 9.14
CA TYR A 248 8.14 17.60 10.39
C TYR A 248 9.03 17.09 11.53
N PRO A 249 9.47 17.96 12.46
CA PRO A 249 10.31 17.54 13.58
C PRO A 249 9.61 16.52 14.49
N GLU A 250 8.26 16.53 14.51
CA GLU A 250 7.46 15.65 15.38
C GLU A 250 7.43 14.18 14.92
N VAL A 251 7.85 13.88 13.68
CA VAL A 251 7.84 12.51 13.10
C VAL A 251 9.21 11.82 13.26
N LEU A 252 10.21 12.52 13.80
CA LEU A 252 11.58 12.01 14.02
C LEU A 252 11.81 11.48 15.45
N LEU A 253 10.74 11.29 16.24
CA LEU A 253 10.78 10.76 17.61
C LEU A 253 10.31 9.30 17.67
#